data_AF-A0A5K1JI51-F1
#
_entry.id   AF-A0A5K1JI51-F1
#
_cell.length_a   1.000
_cell.length_b   1.000
_cell.length_c   1.000
_cell.angle_alpha   90.00
_cell.angle_beta   90.00
_cell.angle_gamma   90.00
#
_symmetry.space_group_name_H-M   'P 1'
#
loop_
_entity.id
_entity.type
_entity.pdbx_description
1 polymer ?
#
loop_
_entity_poly.entity_id
_entity_poly.type
_entity_poly.pdbx_seq_one_letter_code
_entity_poly.pdbx_strand_id
1 'polypeptide(L)'
;MAAGKDRSKVMSLRLPDKTYRRLHAYGVSRGLSDSAATRELITAGLASDGLSLYSTELGTYLRGVMQPLLEQLDRTLGERNAEQEDRIARVVHRATRASIVAAIAAVEIEKGTFEGLGGVSASDIYAAYDKQAGLMQRGMTLSEARERLSDGKS
;
A
#
# COMPACT_ATOMS: atom_id res chain seq x y z
N MET A 1 -46.98 0.34 -0.77
CA MET A 1 -45.58 0.46 -0.32
C MET A 1 -45.49 1.69 0.59
N ALA A 2 -45.24 1.50 1.87
CA ALA A 2 -45.14 2.61 2.81
C ALA A 2 -43.75 3.25 2.68
N ALA A 3 -43.70 4.48 2.19
CA ALA A 3 -42.49 5.28 2.18
C ALA A 3 -42.01 5.45 3.64
N GLY A 4 -40.86 4.86 3.96
CA GLY A 4 -40.23 5.02 5.27
C GLY A 4 -39.98 6.51 5.52
N LYS A 5 -40.63 7.05 6.55
CA LYS A 5 -40.42 8.42 7.04
C LYS A 5 -38.91 8.66 7.20
N ASP A 6 -38.37 9.66 6.51
CA ASP A 6 -37.00 10.12 6.70
C ASP A 6 -36.86 10.68 8.12
N ARG A 7 -36.36 9.86 9.05
CA ARG A 7 -36.28 10.20 10.47
C ARG A 7 -35.02 11.02 10.72
N SER A 8 -35.08 12.33 10.49
CA SER A 8 -34.00 13.24 10.86
C SER A 8 -33.92 13.43 12.39
N LYS A 9 -32.74 13.24 12.98
CA LYS A 9 -32.46 13.56 14.40
C LYS A 9 -31.68 14.86 14.49
N VAL A 10 -32.19 15.84 15.25
CA VAL A 10 -31.46 17.08 15.56
C VAL A 10 -30.45 16.82 16.68
N MET A 11 -29.21 17.26 16.49
CA MET A 11 -28.11 17.12 17.43
C MET A 11 -27.32 18.42 17.51
N SER A 12 -26.82 18.74 18.72
CA SER A 12 -25.93 19.88 18.95
C SER A 12 -24.48 19.41 19.00
N LEU A 13 -23.62 20.03 18.21
CA LEU A 13 -22.18 19.75 18.16
C LEU A 13 -21.41 20.94 18.72
N ARG A 14 -20.55 20.70 19.71
CA ARG A 14 -19.61 21.73 20.21
C ARG A 14 -18.29 21.57 19.47
N LEU A 15 -17.91 22.60 18.72
CA LEU A 15 -16.68 22.61 17.95
C LEU A 15 -15.71 23.65 18.53
N PRO A 16 -14.40 23.35 18.61
CA PRO A 16 -13.39 24.37 18.86
C PRO A 16 -13.42 25.43 17.75
N ASP A 17 -13.18 26.70 18.09
CA ASP A 17 -13.25 27.83 17.15
C ASP A 17 -12.46 27.59 15.85
N LYS A 18 -11.26 27.01 15.95
CA LYS A 18 -10.43 26.70 14.78
C LYS A 18 -11.09 25.69 13.83
N THR A 19 -11.79 24.70 14.38
CA THR A 19 -12.52 23.69 13.61
C THR A 19 -13.77 24.29 13.00
N TYR A 20 -14.50 25.12 13.75
CA TYR A 20 -15.66 25.86 13.21
C TYR A 20 -15.27 26.77 12.04
N ARG A 21 -14.18 27.54 12.14
CA ARG A 21 -13.71 28.40 11.03
C ARG A 21 -13.40 27.60 9.76
N ARG A 22 -12.78 26.43 9.89
CA ARG A 22 -12.48 25.54 8.75
C ARG A 22 -13.76 24.98 8.13
N LEU A 23 -14.69 24.52 8.95
CA LEU A 23 -16.00 24.06 8.52
C LEU A 23 -16.77 25.15 7.79
N HIS A 24 -16.78 26.37 8.34
CA HIS A 24 -17.47 27.51 7.75
C HIS A 24 -16.85 27.91 6.41
N ALA A 25 -15.52 27.97 6.31
CA ALA A 25 -14.82 28.23 5.05
C ALA A 25 -15.13 27.18 3.98
N TYR A 26 -15.20 25.90 4.36
CA TYR A 26 -15.64 24.82 3.49
C TYR A 26 -17.08 25.04 2.99
N GLY A 27 -18.00 25.37 3.91
CA GLY A 27 -19.40 25.67 3.59
C GLY A 27 -19.52 26.83 2.60
N VAL A 28 -18.84 27.94 2.85
CA VAL A 28 -18.80 29.11 1.95
C VAL A 28 -18.27 28.74 0.57
N SER A 29 -17.20 27.94 0.49
CA SER A 29 -16.59 27.54 -0.79
C SER A 29 -17.53 26.70 -1.67
N ARG A 30 -18.52 26.04 -1.07
CA ARG A 30 -19.49 25.16 -1.75
C ARG A 30 -20.93 25.73 -1.77
N GLY A 31 -21.14 26.94 -1.27
CA GLY A 31 -22.48 27.53 -1.17
C GLY A 31 -23.41 26.80 -0.20
N LEU A 32 -22.86 26.15 0.82
CA LEU A 32 -23.59 25.33 1.79
C LEU A 32 -23.76 26.05 3.13
N SER A 33 -24.87 25.76 3.83
CA SER A 33 -25.00 26.14 5.24
C SER A 33 -24.06 25.31 6.11
N ASP A 34 -23.68 25.83 7.29
CA ASP A 34 -22.80 25.11 8.23
C ASP A 34 -23.32 23.70 8.55
N SER A 35 -24.63 23.53 8.70
CA SER A 35 -25.24 22.21 8.95
C SER A 35 -25.16 21.28 7.74
N ALA A 36 -25.31 21.79 6.52
CA ALA A 36 -25.18 20.99 5.30
C ALA A 36 -23.73 20.58 5.07
N ALA A 37 -22.79 21.51 5.22
CA ALA A 37 -21.35 21.26 5.19
C ALA A 37 -20.94 20.21 6.23
N THR A 38 -21.48 20.30 7.45
CA THR A 38 -21.21 19.32 8.53
C THR A 38 -21.69 17.93 8.15
N ARG A 39 -22.92 17.80 7.63
CA ARG A 39 -23.46 16.51 7.20
C ARG A 39 -22.62 15.90 6.08
N GLU A 40 -22.24 16.69 5.08
CA GLU A 40 -21.44 16.22 3.95
C GLU A 40 -20.07 15.71 4.41
N LEU A 41 -19.39 16.45 5.30
CA LEU A 41 -18.10 16.04 5.85
C LEU A 41 -18.21 14.79 6.75
N ILE A 42 -19.30 14.66 7.52
CA ILE A 42 -19.56 13.46 8.31
C ILE A 42 -19.80 12.25 7.39
N THR A 43 -20.64 12.39 6.36
CA THR A 43 -20.91 11.32 5.40
C THR A 43 -19.64 10.92 4.65
N ALA A 44 -18.85 11.89 4.18
CA ALA A 44 -17.59 11.64 3.50
C ALA A 44 -16.57 10.97 4.43
N GLY A 45 -16.45 11.41 5.68
CA GLY A 45 -15.60 10.78 6.69
C GLY A 45 -16.01 9.34 6.99
N LEU A 46 -17.31 9.09 7.20
CA LEU A 46 -17.84 7.74 7.46
C LEU A 46 -17.68 6.80 6.25
N ALA A 47 -17.75 7.33 5.03
CA ALA A 47 -17.47 6.56 3.82
C ALA A 47 -15.97 6.28 3.67
N SER A 48 -15.11 7.27 3.93
CA SER A 48 -13.65 7.16 3.86
C SER A 48 -13.07 6.21 4.90
N ASP A 49 -13.61 6.20 6.12
CA ASP A 49 -13.23 5.26 7.19
C ASP A 49 -13.81 3.85 6.95
N GLY A 50 -14.47 3.60 5.82
CA GLY A 50 -15.13 2.35 5.49
C GLY A 50 -16.38 2.05 6.34
N LEU A 51 -16.65 2.83 7.40
CA LEU A 51 -17.71 2.64 8.40
C LEU A 51 -19.13 2.64 7.80
N SER A 52 -19.34 3.25 6.64
CA SER A 52 -20.59 3.11 5.86
C SER A 52 -20.91 1.66 5.49
N LEU A 53 -19.89 0.80 5.34
CA LEU A 53 -20.06 -0.64 5.10
C LEU A 53 -20.23 -1.41 6.41
N TYR A 54 -19.82 -0.88 7.56
CA TYR A 54 -19.95 -1.55 8.86
C TYR A 54 -21.35 -1.43 9.46
N SER A 55 -22.21 -0.57 8.93
CA SER A 55 -23.56 -0.30 9.47
C SER A 55 -24.71 -0.96 8.70
N THR A 56 -24.43 -1.84 7.73
CA THR A 56 -25.46 -2.47 6.90
C THR A 56 -25.27 -4.00 6.83
N GLU A 57 -26.37 -4.75 6.76
CA GLU A 57 -26.35 -6.21 6.62
C GLU A 57 -25.58 -6.66 5.36
N LEU A 58 -25.62 -5.85 4.29
CA LEU A 58 -24.87 -6.08 3.06
C LEU A 58 -23.35 -6.04 3.29
N GLY A 59 -22.85 -5.15 4.15
CA GLY A 59 -21.43 -5.09 4.45
C GLY A 59 -20.94 -6.22 5.36
N THR A 60 -21.81 -6.75 6.23
CA THR A 60 -21.55 -8.00 6.97
C THR A 60 -21.48 -9.20 6.01
N TYR A 61 -22.41 -9.28 5.06
CA TYR A 61 -22.43 -10.32 4.03
C TYR A 61 -21.20 -10.25 3.11
N LEU A 62 -20.88 -9.07 2.59
CA LEU A 62 -19.70 -8.85 1.75
C LEU A 62 -18.41 -9.20 2.50
N ARG A 63 -18.31 -8.95 3.81
CA ARG A 63 -17.18 -9.39 4.62
C ARG A 63 -17.09 -10.91 4.71
N GLY A 64 -18.21 -11.59 4.99
CA GLY A 64 -18.25 -13.05 5.06
C GLY A 64 -17.78 -13.72 3.77
N VAL A 65 -18.07 -13.11 2.61
CA VAL A 65 -17.70 -13.65 1.29
C VAL A 65 -16.30 -13.21 0.85
N MET A 66 -15.92 -11.95 1.09
CA MET A 66 -14.64 -11.40 0.62
C MET A 66 -13.47 -11.75 1.52
N GLN A 67 -13.67 -11.88 2.83
CA GLN A 67 -12.60 -12.17 3.79
C GLN A 67 -11.89 -13.50 3.45
N PRO A 68 -12.60 -14.63 3.20
CA PRO A 68 -11.95 -15.88 2.81
C PRO A 68 -11.23 -15.78 1.47
N LEU A 69 -11.76 -14.99 0.53
CA LEU A 69 -11.14 -14.79 -0.79
C LEU A 69 -9.85 -13.98 -0.69
N LEU A 70 -9.82 -12.95 0.15
CA LEU A 70 -8.63 -12.15 0.41
C LEU A 70 -7.58 -12.96 1.19
N GLU A 71 -7.98 -13.74 2.19
CA GLU A 71 -7.09 -14.65 2.93
C GLU A 71 -6.55 -15.78 2.04
N GLN A 72 -7.34 -16.25 1.07
CA GLN A 72 -6.87 -17.20 0.07
C GLN A 72 -5.90 -16.54 -0.91
N LEU A 73 -6.19 -15.33 -1.39
CA LEU A 73 -5.31 -14.57 -2.27
C LEU A 73 -3.96 -14.30 -1.60
N ASP A 74 -3.97 -13.86 -0.33
CA ASP A 74 -2.77 -13.58 0.45
C ASP A 74 -1.91 -14.84 0.62
N ARG A 75 -2.53 -15.98 0.93
CA ARG A 75 -1.83 -17.28 0.98
C ARG A 75 -1.24 -17.66 -0.37
N THR A 76 -2.01 -17.54 -1.46
CA THR A 76 -1.52 -17.85 -2.80
C THR A 76 -0.36 -16.93 -3.22
N LEU A 77 -0.40 -15.65 -2.87
CA LEU A 77 0.70 -14.72 -3.11
C LEU A 77 1.94 -15.07 -2.28
N GLY A 78 1.76 -15.44 -1.00
CA GLY A 78 2.84 -15.93 -0.15
C GLY A 78 3.51 -17.20 -0.70
N GLU A 79 2.72 -18.18 -1.13
CA GLU A 79 3.21 -19.42 -1.75
C GLU A 79 3.93 -19.13 -3.07
N ARG A 80 3.38 -18.27 -3.93
CA ARG A 80 4.02 -17.85 -5.19
C ARG A 80 5.34 -17.13 -4.95
N ASN A 81 5.39 -16.25 -3.94
CA ASN A 81 6.62 -15.56 -3.58
C ASN A 81 7.68 -16.54 -3.07
N ALA A 82 7.31 -17.48 -2.19
CA ALA A 82 8.23 -18.50 -1.73
C ALA A 82 8.74 -19.40 -2.88
N GLU A 83 7.87 -19.79 -3.82
CA GLU A 83 8.25 -20.52 -5.03
C GLU A 83 9.20 -19.70 -5.93
N GLN A 84 8.97 -18.39 -6.06
CA GLN A 84 9.84 -17.50 -6.84
C GLN A 84 11.18 -17.31 -6.15
N GLU A 85 11.21 -17.12 -4.83
CA GLU A 85 12.44 -17.03 -4.04
C GLU A 85 13.26 -18.30 -4.13
N ASP A 86 12.63 -19.48 -4.02
CA ASP A 86 13.31 -20.77 -4.18
C ASP A 86 13.80 -21.00 -5.62
N ARG A 87 13.04 -20.54 -6.63
CA ARG A 87 13.46 -20.57 -8.02
C ARG A 87 14.65 -19.64 -8.27
N ILE A 88 14.64 -18.45 -7.68
CA ILE A 88 15.76 -17.50 -7.71
C ILE A 88 16.96 -18.11 -7.00
N ALA A 89 16.80 -18.71 -5.82
CA ALA A 89 17.89 -19.37 -5.09
C ALA A 89 18.51 -20.51 -5.93
N ARG A 90 17.68 -21.33 -6.59
CA ARG A 90 18.14 -22.39 -7.50
C ARG A 90 18.85 -21.86 -8.73
N VAL A 91 18.38 -20.76 -9.32
CA VAL A 91 19.03 -20.11 -10.46
C VAL A 91 20.33 -19.44 -10.02
N VAL A 92 20.34 -18.70 -8.91
CA VAL A 92 21.52 -18.04 -8.32
C VAL A 92 22.60 -19.06 -7.94
N HIS A 93 22.22 -20.22 -7.40
CA HIS A 93 23.14 -21.31 -7.06
C HIS A 93 23.73 -22.00 -8.32
N ARG A 94 23.09 -21.88 -9.49
CA ARG A 94 23.58 -22.47 -10.76
C ARG A 94 24.07 -21.45 -11.79
N ALA A 95 23.89 -20.15 -11.58
CA ALA A 95 24.10 -19.15 -12.62
C ALA A 95 25.33 -18.26 -12.38
N THR A 96 25.96 -17.90 -13.49
CA THR A 96 27.03 -16.90 -13.55
C THR A 96 26.54 -15.54 -13.04
N ARG A 97 27.45 -14.75 -12.46
CA ARG A 97 27.20 -13.47 -11.77
C ARG A 97 26.26 -12.53 -12.54
N ALA A 98 26.41 -12.47 -13.87
CA ALA A 98 25.58 -11.66 -14.76
C ALA A 98 24.08 -12.03 -14.73
N SER A 99 23.74 -13.31 -14.51
CA SER A 99 22.34 -13.78 -14.45
C SER A 99 21.66 -13.33 -13.15
N ILE A 100 22.41 -13.26 -12.06
CA ILE A 100 21.93 -12.79 -10.77
C ILE A 100 21.66 -11.29 -10.84
N VAL A 101 22.56 -10.53 -11.47
CA VAL A 101 22.37 -9.09 -11.73
C VAL A 101 21.09 -8.83 -12.54
N ALA A 102 20.87 -9.59 -13.61
CA ALA A 102 19.68 -9.44 -14.44
C ALA A 102 18.38 -9.76 -13.68
N ALA A 103 18.40 -10.77 -12.81
CA ALA A 103 17.25 -11.14 -11.98
C ALA A 103 16.93 -10.05 -10.93
N ILE A 104 17.94 -9.48 -10.27
CA ILE A 104 17.74 -8.37 -9.30
C ILE A 104 17.10 -7.17 -10.01
N ALA A 105 17.64 -6.77 -11.17
CA ALA A 105 17.13 -5.65 -11.95
C ALA A 105 15.66 -5.87 -12.37
N ALA A 106 15.30 -7.06 -12.86
CA ALA A 106 13.94 -7.36 -13.29
C ALA A 106 12.92 -7.27 -12.12
N VAL A 107 13.29 -7.78 -10.93
CA VAL A 107 12.44 -7.72 -9.74
C VAL A 107 12.23 -6.28 -9.27
N GLU A 108 13.25 -5.43 -9.35
CA GLU A 108 13.11 -4.01 -8.96
C GLU A 108 12.26 -3.22 -9.96
N ILE A 109 12.30 -3.57 -11.25
CA ILE A 109 11.39 -3.02 -12.28
C ILE A 109 9.95 -3.40 -11.96
N GLU A 110 9.70 -4.67 -11.67
CA GLU A 110 8.36 -5.20 -11.38
C GLU A 110 7.77 -4.61 -10.09
N LYS A 111 8.60 -4.39 -9.07
CA LYS A 111 8.19 -3.77 -7.79
C LYS A 111 7.99 -2.25 -7.89
N GLY A 112 8.38 -1.62 -9.00
CA GLY A 112 8.39 -0.16 -9.12
C GLY A 112 9.30 0.53 -8.11
N THR A 113 10.16 -0.21 -7.42
CA THR A 113 11.13 0.27 -6.42
C THR A 113 12.40 0.80 -7.09
N PHE A 114 12.25 1.55 -8.17
CA PHE A 114 13.31 2.42 -8.63
C PHE A 114 13.30 3.63 -7.71
N GLU A 115 14.18 3.65 -6.72
CA GLU A 115 14.49 4.90 -6.02
C GLU A 115 14.80 5.98 -7.06
N GLY A 116 14.10 7.11 -6.96
CA GLY A 116 13.97 8.11 -8.01
C GLY A 116 15.27 8.40 -8.77
N LEU A 117 15.30 8.03 -10.05
CA LEU A 117 16.41 8.24 -10.98
C LEU A 117 16.54 9.71 -11.44
N GLY A 118 16.49 10.65 -10.50
CA GLY A 118 17.01 11.99 -10.70
C GLY A 118 18.51 12.01 -10.46
N GLY A 119 19.32 11.68 -11.47
CA GLY A 119 20.77 11.93 -11.44
C GLY A 119 21.69 10.76 -11.07
N VAL A 120 21.18 9.54 -10.91
CA VAL A 120 22.02 8.32 -10.74
C VAL A 120 22.26 7.69 -12.11
N SER A 121 23.52 7.39 -12.45
CA SER A 121 23.84 6.78 -13.74
C SER A 121 23.43 5.31 -13.78
N ALA A 122 23.00 4.83 -14.95
CA ALA A 122 22.68 3.41 -15.14
C ALA A 122 23.87 2.50 -14.77
N SER A 123 25.10 2.97 -15.01
CA SER A 123 26.31 2.24 -14.64
C SER A 123 26.41 2.00 -13.12
N ASP A 124 26.05 2.98 -12.30
CA ASP A 124 26.14 2.87 -10.85
C ASP A 124 25.10 1.89 -10.28
N ILE A 125 23.91 1.87 -10.89
CA ILE A 125 22.84 0.91 -10.56
C ILE A 125 23.31 -0.52 -10.86
N TYR A 126 23.82 -0.75 -12.06
CA TYR A 126 24.33 -2.08 -12.44
C TYR A 126 25.54 -2.49 -11.59
N ALA A 127 26.41 -1.55 -11.19
CA ALA A 127 27.51 -1.83 -10.29
C ALA A 127 27.03 -2.22 -8.88
N ALA A 128 25.95 -1.63 -8.39
CA ALA A 128 25.33 -2.00 -7.12
C ALA A 128 24.76 -3.43 -7.18
N TYR A 129 24.04 -3.78 -8.25
CA TYR A 129 23.55 -5.14 -8.46
C TYR A 129 24.68 -6.15 -8.61
N ASP A 130 25.78 -5.78 -9.28
CA ASP A 130 26.94 -6.66 -9.44
C ASP A 130 27.65 -6.97 -8.11
N LYS A 131 27.67 -6.01 -7.18
CA LYS A 131 28.15 -6.22 -5.81
C LYS A 131 27.20 -7.13 -5.01
N GLN A 132 25.89 -6.87 -5.09
CA GLN A 132 24.87 -7.71 -4.44
C GLN A 132 24.94 -9.16 -4.97
N ALA A 133 25.04 -9.34 -6.29
CA ALA A 133 25.21 -10.63 -6.93
C ALA A 133 26.46 -11.37 -6.47
N GLY A 134 27.58 -10.67 -6.27
CA GLY A 134 28.82 -11.26 -5.76
C GLY A 134 28.70 -11.78 -4.32
N LEU A 135 27.91 -11.12 -3.47
CA LEU A 135 27.62 -11.58 -2.11
C LEU A 135 26.64 -12.76 -2.10
N MET A 136 25.64 -12.74 -2.98
CA MET A 136 24.71 -13.86 -3.14
C MET A 136 25.39 -15.13 -3.65
N GLN A 137 26.38 -15.02 -4.54
CA GLN A 137 27.20 -16.16 -4.96
C GLN A 137 27.98 -16.80 -3.80
N ARG A 138 28.28 -16.04 -2.74
CA ARG A 138 28.95 -16.53 -1.53
C ARG A 138 27.98 -17.18 -0.53
N GLY A 139 26.71 -17.34 -0.90
CA GLY A 139 25.69 -18.02 -0.10
C GLY A 139 24.84 -17.10 0.77
N MET A 140 24.97 -15.77 0.64
CA MET A 140 24.09 -14.82 1.35
C MET A 140 22.75 -14.68 0.64
N THR A 141 21.70 -14.38 1.40
CA THR A 141 20.41 -13.94 0.85
C THR A 141 20.51 -12.51 0.30
N LEU A 142 19.58 -12.11 -0.57
CA LEU A 142 19.57 -10.74 -1.14
C LEU A 142 19.40 -9.67 -0.06
N SER A 143 18.63 -9.95 1.00
CA SER A 143 18.43 -9.03 2.13
C SER A 143 19.73 -8.79 2.90
N GLU A 144 20.45 -9.87 3.24
CA GLU A 144 21.75 -9.80 3.92
C GLU A 144 22.81 -9.10 3.05
N ALA A 145 22.79 -9.33 1.74
CA ALA A 145 23.69 -8.67 0.81
C ALA A 145 23.44 -7.14 0.74
N ARG A 146 22.18 -6.70 0.80
CA ARG A 146 21.81 -5.28 0.82
C ARG A 146 22.19 -4.59 2.12
N GLU A 147 21.89 -5.21 3.26
CA GLU A 147 22.23 -4.70 4.59
C GLU A 147 23.76 -4.53 4.75
N ARG A 148 24.52 -5.51 4.26
CA ARG A 148 25.99 -5.44 4.31
C ARG A 148 26.58 -4.32 3.44
N LEU A 149 25.94 -4.02 2.29
CA LEU A 149 26.35 -2.94 1.40
C LEU A 149 25.91 -1.56 1.90
N SER A 150 24.76 -1.46 2.57
CA SER A 150 24.34 -0.20 3.24
C SER A 150 25.24 0.14 4.42
N ASP A 151 25.76 -0.86 5.11
CA ASP A 151 26.70 -0.70 6.25
C ASP A 151 28.14 -0.35 5.82
N GLY A 152 28.42 -0.25 4.52
CA GLY A 152 29.75 0.12 3.98
C GLY A 152 30.83 -0.95 4.16
N LYS A 153 30.48 -2.18 4.57
CA LYS A 153 31.43 -3.29 4.77
C LYS A 153 31.57 -4.09 3.48
N SER A 154 32.29 -3.51 2.51
CA SER A 154 32.64 -4.17 1.24
C SER A 154 33.79 -5.16 1.40
#